data_AF-A0A0R3UAT5-F1
#
_entry.id   AF-A0A0R3UAT5-F1
#
_cell.length_a   1.000
_cell.length_b   1.000
_cell.length_c   1.000
_cell.angle_alpha   90.00
_cell.angle_beta   90.00
_cell.angle_gamma   90.00
#
_symmetry.space_group_name_H-M   'P 1'
#
loop_
_entity.id
_entity.type
_entity.pdbx_description
1 polymer ?
#
loop_
_entity_poly.entity_id
_entity_poly.type
_entity_poly.pdbx_seq_one_letter_code
_entity_poly.pdbx_strand_id
1 'polypeptide(L)'
;MEPFLGSWKLETSENFDDVMKELGVSLITRKIAQNISPILIVSSLGDGQYKMRSESAFKNTEFEFMLGEEFEEETPDGRIVRSTITIDGNTLKQVQVGNKTTYIDRVVEGNKLKAIEPFLGSWKLETSKNFDELMRELGVGLVTRRILASINPTLIVSSLGGGKYKMRSESAFKTTEFEFKLGEEFEEETLDGRIVRSTITIDGNTLKQVQVANNTTYIDRVVEGNKLKTIFTVNGVVSTRIHVKI
;
A
#
# COMPACT_ATOMS: atom_id res chain seq x y z
N MET A 1 6.96 -5.63 20.25
CA MET A 1 6.56 -4.27 20.69
C MET A 1 7.74 -3.41 21.11
N GLU A 2 8.76 -3.96 21.80
CA GLU A 2 9.92 -3.18 22.29
C GLU A 2 10.46 -2.10 21.34
N PRO A 3 10.72 -2.34 20.03
CA PRO A 3 11.26 -1.30 19.15
C PRO A 3 10.33 -0.09 18.99
N PHE A 4 9.02 -0.27 19.18
CA PHE A 4 7.98 0.73 18.97
C PHE A 4 7.69 1.57 20.22
N LEU A 5 8.18 1.18 21.39
CA LEU A 5 7.95 1.91 22.63
C LEU A 5 8.67 3.26 22.63
N GLY A 6 8.02 4.30 23.16
CA GLY A 6 8.56 5.65 23.24
C GLY A 6 7.68 6.68 22.56
N SER A 7 8.27 7.85 22.29
CA SER A 7 7.58 9.01 21.73
C SER A 7 8.12 9.35 20.34
N TRP A 8 7.23 9.37 19.36
CA TRP A 8 7.52 9.55 17.94
C TRP A 8 6.88 10.83 17.45
N LYS A 9 7.68 11.88 17.28
CA LYS A 9 7.21 13.14 16.69
C LYS A 9 7.15 13.01 15.18
N LEU A 10 6.03 13.41 14.57
CA LEU A 10 5.91 13.47 13.11
C LEU A 10 6.96 14.44 12.54
N GLU A 11 7.87 13.91 11.73
CA GLU A 11 8.90 14.68 11.02
C GLU A 11 8.42 15.07 9.61
N THR A 12 7.93 14.09 8.84
CA THR A 12 7.40 14.29 7.50
C THR A 12 6.13 13.47 7.28
N SER A 13 5.25 13.95 6.39
CA SER A 13 4.07 13.24 5.93
C SER A 13 3.80 13.64 4.49
N GLU A 14 3.65 12.65 3.62
CA GLU A 14 3.33 12.84 2.20
C GLU A 14 1.91 12.32 1.93
N ASN A 15 1.20 12.93 0.99
CA ASN A 15 -0.15 12.52 0.55
C ASN A 15 -1.24 12.49 1.65
N PHE A 16 -1.03 13.18 2.77
CA PHE A 16 -1.96 13.19 3.91
C PHE A 16 -3.35 13.74 3.57
N ASP A 17 -3.44 14.79 2.73
CA ASP A 17 -4.73 15.36 2.32
C ASP A 17 -5.56 14.37 1.51
N ASP A 18 -4.93 13.65 0.57
CA ASP A 18 -5.60 12.68 -0.28
C ASP A 18 -6.13 11.49 0.53
N VAL A 19 -5.33 10.99 1.48
CA VAL A 19 -5.77 9.94 2.41
C VAL A 19 -6.99 10.42 3.21
N MET A 20 -6.92 11.60 3.82
CA MET A 20 -8.06 12.13 4.59
C MET A 20 -9.30 12.35 3.71
N LYS A 21 -9.13 12.85 2.48
CA LYS A 21 -10.23 13.07 1.54
C LYS A 21 -10.96 11.77 1.25
N GLU A 22 -10.20 10.70 1.01
CA GLU A 22 -10.76 9.39 0.74
C GLU A 22 -11.47 8.80 1.96
N LEU A 23 -10.96 9.03 3.16
CA LEU A 23 -11.62 8.62 4.40
C LEU A 23 -12.91 9.40 4.69
N GLY A 24 -13.29 10.34 3.83
CA GLY A 24 -14.50 11.15 3.96
C GLY A 24 -14.34 12.35 4.89
N VAL A 25 -13.10 12.70 5.25
CA VAL A 25 -12.81 13.84 6.13
C VAL A 25 -13.12 15.14 5.40
N SER A 26 -13.87 16.03 6.07
CA SER A 26 -14.28 17.31 5.49
C SER A 26 -13.08 18.18 5.07
N LEU A 27 -13.22 18.95 3.97
CA LEU A 27 -12.17 19.84 3.48
C LEU A 27 -11.67 20.81 4.57
N ILE A 28 -12.57 21.25 5.46
CA ILE A 28 -12.23 22.16 6.57
C ILE A 28 -11.30 21.43 7.55
N THR A 29 -11.65 20.22 7.99
CA THR A 29 -10.83 19.41 8.89
C THR A 29 -9.45 19.13 8.28
N ARG A 30 -9.40 18.80 6.99
CA ARG A 30 -8.13 18.52 6.30
C ARG A 30 -7.19 19.74 6.30
N LYS A 31 -7.70 20.91 5.96
CA LYS A 31 -6.91 22.17 5.96
C LYS A 31 -6.33 22.50 7.32
N ILE A 32 -7.07 22.23 8.41
CA ILE A 32 -6.58 22.43 9.78
C ILE A 32 -5.45 21.43 10.07
N ALA A 33 -5.62 20.18 9.68
CA ALA A 33 -4.69 19.09 10.01
C ALA A 33 -3.36 19.14 9.23
N GLN A 34 -3.29 19.77 8.05
CA GLN A 34 -2.11 19.82 7.19
C GLN A 34 -0.82 20.36 7.85
N ASN A 35 -0.95 21.26 8.84
CA ASN A 35 0.20 21.89 9.49
C ASN A 35 0.46 21.36 10.91
N ILE A 36 -0.18 20.24 11.28
CA ILE A 36 -0.09 19.67 12.61
C ILE A 36 0.94 18.55 12.61
N SER A 37 1.89 18.63 13.56
CA SER A 37 2.87 17.58 13.81
C SER A 37 2.51 16.83 15.10
N PRO A 38 1.70 15.75 15.03
CA PRO A 38 1.37 14.97 16.21
C PRO A 38 2.60 14.24 16.78
N ILE A 39 2.53 13.92 18.07
CA ILE A 39 3.43 13.00 18.75
C ILE A 39 2.67 11.71 19.02
N LEU A 40 3.13 10.59 18.46
CA LEU A 40 2.62 9.26 18.80
C LEU A 40 3.44 8.69 19.95
N ILE A 41 2.80 8.40 21.07
CA ILE A 41 3.39 7.81 22.26
C ILE A 41 2.89 6.37 22.37
N VAL A 42 3.81 5.41 22.45
CA VAL A 42 3.51 4.00 22.64
C VAL A 42 4.14 3.54 23.95
N SER A 43 3.33 3.05 24.88
CA SER A 43 3.80 2.56 26.18
C SER A 43 3.31 1.14 26.47
N SER A 44 4.12 0.40 27.23
CA SER A 44 3.70 -0.85 27.86
C SER A 44 3.02 -0.52 29.19
N LEU A 45 1.88 -1.15 29.45
CA LEU A 45 1.20 -1.08 30.74
C LEU A 45 1.51 -2.29 31.64
N GLY A 46 2.25 -3.27 31.12
CA GLY A 46 2.46 -4.57 31.76
C GLY A 46 1.51 -5.63 31.22
N ASP A 47 1.80 -6.91 31.51
CA ASP A 47 0.92 -8.06 31.24
C ASP A 47 0.38 -8.18 29.80
N GLY A 48 1.16 -7.74 28.81
CA GLY A 48 0.79 -7.79 27.39
C GLY A 48 -0.17 -6.68 26.95
N GLN A 49 -0.51 -5.75 27.84
CA GLN A 49 -1.33 -4.58 27.55
C GLN A 49 -0.46 -3.38 27.16
N TYR A 50 -0.90 -2.66 26.13
CA TYR A 50 -0.21 -1.49 25.59
C TYR A 50 -1.16 -0.31 25.49
N LYS A 51 -0.59 0.90 25.49
CA LYS A 51 -1.32 2.15 25.26
C LYS A 51 -0.68 2.90 24.10
N MET A 52 -1.52 3.38 23.20
CA MET A 52 -1.14 4.35 22.17
C MET A 52 -1.87 5.66 22.44
N ARG A 53 -1.12 6.75 22.48
CA ARG A 53 -1.64 8.11 22.61
C ARG A 53 -1.12 8.94 21.44
N SER A 54 -2.00 9.67 20.78
CA SER A 54 -1.63 10.70 19.82
C SER A 54 -1.88 12.07 20.44
N GLU A 55 -0.83 12.88 20.58
CA GLU A 55 -0.91 14.24 21.09
C GLU A 55 -0.75 15.24 19.95
N SER A 56 -1.67 16.19 19.83
CA SER A 56 -1.64 17.22 18.80
C SER A 56 -2.32 18.51 19.26
N ALA A 57 -2.05 19.63 18.58
CA ALA A 57 -2.71 20.90 18.89
C ALA A 57 -4.22 20.92 18.55
N PHE A 58 -4.72 19.92 17.82
CA PHE A 58 -6.12 19.85 17.41
C PHE A 58 -6.94 18.93 18.31
N LYS A 59 -6.54 17.68 18.42
CA LYS A 59 -7.21 16.67 19.26
C LYS A 59 -6.18 15.67 19.74
N ASN A 60 -6.27 15.31 21.02
CA ASN A 60 -5.54 14.19 21.59
C ASN A 60 -6.46 12.97 21.58
N THR A 61 -5.92 11.82 21.22
CA THR A 61 -6.61 10.53 21.30
C THR A 61 -5.75 9.53 22.05
N GLU A 62 -6.37 8.59 22.73
CA GLU A 62 -5.67 7.45 23.31
C GLU A 62 -6.56 6.21 23.32
N PHE A 63 -5.93 5.06 23.23
CA PHE A 63 -6.58 3.77 23.38
C PHE A 63 -5.59 2.75 23.96
N GLU A 64 -6.15 1.73 24.59
CA GLU A 64 -5.42 0.60 25.15
C GLU A 64 -5.77 -0.66 24.37
N PHE A 65 -4.80 -1.54 24.16
CA PHE A 65 -4.99 -2.73 23.35
C PHE A 65 -4.08 -3.87 23.80
N MET A 66 -4.48 -5.09 23.44
CA MET A 66 -3.65 -6.28 23.46
C MET A 66 -3.39 -6.73 22.02
N LEU A 67 -2.24 -7.35 21.77
CA LEU A 67 -1.89 -7.80 20.43
C LEU A 67 -2.84 -8.92 19.97
N GLY A 68 -3.42 -8.76 18.78
CA GLY A 68 -4.34 -9.73 18.18
C GLY A 68 -5.79 -9.62 18.66
N GLU A 69 -6.09 -8.73 19.58
CA GLU A 69 -7.46 -8.51 20.08
C GLU A 69 -8.13 -7.30 19.42
N GLU A 70 -9.43 -7.42 19.16
CA GLU A 70 -10.25 -6.34 18.60
C GLU A 70 -10.69 -5.38 19.70
N PHE A 71 -10.64 -4.07 19.44
CA PHE A 71 -11.10 -3.03 20.35
C PHE A 71 -11.75 -1.87 19.57
N GLU A 72 -12.55 -1.06 20.24
CA GLU A 72 -13.15 0.14 19.65
C GLU A 72 -12.18 1.33 19.78
N GLU A 73 -12.00 2.07 18.69
CA GLU A 73 -11.13 3.24 18.60
C GLU A 73 -11.91 4.42 17.99
N GLU A 74 -11.82 5.61 18.59
CA GLU A 74 -12.20 6.86 17.95
C GLU A 74 -10.98 7.51 17.30
N THR A 75 -10.99 7.64 15.98
CA THR A 75 -9.89 8.27 15.25
C THR A 75 -9.87 9.79 15.48
N PRO A 76 -8.73 10.49 15.25
CA PRO A 76 -8.65 11.93 15.46
C PRO A 76 -9.67 12.76 14.67
N ASP A 77 -10.14 12.24 13.54
CA ASP A 77 -11.19 12.82 12.70
C ASP A 77 -12.62 12.40 13.09
N GLY A 78 -12.79 11.67 14.19
CA GLY A 78 -14.08 11.36 14.82
C GLY A 78 -14.79 10.11 14.28
N ARG A 79 -14.11 9.27 13.48
CA ARG A 79 -14.68 7.98 13.05
C ARG A 79 -14.56 6.98 14.19
N ILE A 80 -15.63 6.25 14.46
CA ILE A 80 -15.60 5.07 15.33
C ILE A 80 -15.27 3.86 14.44
N VAL A 81 -14.19 3.16 14.79
CA VAL A 81 -13.70 1.99 14.05
C VAL A 81 -13.44 0.86 15.02
N ARG A 82 -13.51 -0.38 14.50
CA ARG A 82 -12.98 -1.54 15.20
C ARG A 82 -11.55 -1.79 14.75
N SER A 83 -10.64 -1.79 15.71
CA SER A 83 -9.21 -1.86 15.47
C SER A 83 -8.63 -3.18 15.96
N THR A 84 -7.65 -3.69 15.23
CA THR A 84 -6.81 -4.81 15.67
C THR A 84 -5.36 -4.47 15.40
N ILE A 85 -4.49 -4.70 16.39
CA ILE A 85 -3.06 -4.45 16.27
C ILE A 85 -2.29 -5.76 16.42
N THR A 86 -1.42 -6.07 15.47
CA THR A 86 -0.59 -7.28 15.46
C THR A 86 0.88 -6.96 15.18
N ILE A 87 1.76 -7.90 15.51
CA ILE A 87 3.18 -7.86 15.12
C ILE A 87 3.42 -8.99 14.12
N ASP A 88 4.04 -8.64 13.00
CA ASP A 88 4.50 -9.59 11.98
C ASP A 88 5.98 -9.28 11.68
N GLY A 89 6.88 -10.14 12.15
CA GLY A 89 8.33 -9.88 12.11
C GLY A 89 8.71 -8.57 12.81
N ASN A 90 9.27 -7.62 12.05
CA ASN A 90 9.65 -6.29 12.53
C ASN A 90 8.58 -5.21 12.28
N THR A 91 7.39 -5.60 11.81
CA THR A 91 6.32 -4.67 11.42
C THR A 91 5.19 -4.70 12.43
N LEU A 92 4.78 -3.52 12.88
CA LEU A 92 3.58 -3.29 13.67
C LEU A 92 2.43 -2.97 12.73
N LYS A 93 1.41 -3.83 12.71
CA LYS A 93 0.27 -3.72 11.81
C LYS A 93 -0.95 -3.26 12.60
N GLN A 94 -1.63 -2.23 12.13
CA GLN A 94 -2.92 -1.78 12.66
C GLN A 94 -3.95 -1.83 11.54
N VAL A 95 -5.04 -2.57 11.77
CA VAL A 95 -6.19 -2.61 10.86
C VAL A 95 -7.34 -1.88 11.54
N GLN A 96 -7.90 -0.87 10.88
CA GLN A 96 -9.06 -0.11 11.34
C GLN A 96 -10.24 -0.42 10.43
N VAL A 97 -11.31 -1.00 10.95
CA VAL A 97 -12.52 -1.37 10.21
C VAL A 97 -13.67 -0.42 10.59
N GLY A 98 -14.02 0.48 9.68
CA GLY A 98 -15.21 1.35 9.78
C GLY A 98 -16.01 1.33 8.48
N ASN A 99 -16.47 2.49 8.01
CA ASN A 99 -17.06 2.62 6.65
C ASN A 99 -16.07 2.23 5.54
N LYS A 100 -14.77 2.44 5.79
CA LYS A 100 -13.64 1.99 4.97
C LYS A 100 -12.65 1.27 5.89
N THR A 101 -11.92 0.30 5.33
CA THR A 101 -10.83 -0.38 6.04
C THR A 101 -9.52 0.35 5.78
N THR A 102 -8.84 0.76 6.85
CA THR A 102 -7.51 1.40 6.79
C THR A 102 -6.46 0.44 7.33
N TYR A 103 -5.35 0.29 6.61
CA TYR A 103 -4.18 -0.47 7.02
C TYR A 103 -3.05 0.48 7.33
N ILE A 104 -2.49 0.38 8.54
CA ILE A 104 -1.38 1.21 8.99
C ILE A 104 -0.28 0.29 9.50
N ASP A 105 0.67 0.01 8.63
CA ASP A 105 1.86 -0.75 8.96
C ASP A 105 2.97 0.21 9.37
N ARG A 106 3.75 -0.13 10.39
CA ARG A 106 4.85 0.68 10.89
C ARG A 106 6.09 -0.16 11.12
N VAL A 107 7.26 0.42 10.81
CA VAL A 107 8.58 -0.17 11.10
C VAL A 107 9.45 0.84 11.83
N VAL A 108 10.36 0.34 12.66
CA VAL A 108 11.37 1.16 13.32
C VAL A 108 12.73 0.90 12.67
N GLU A 109 13.32 1.95 12.13
CA GLU A 109 14.65 1.94 11.51
C GLU A 109 15.55 2.95 12.23
N GLY A 110 16.47 2.43 13.05
CA GLY A 110 17.28 3.27 13.93
C GLY A 110 16.41 4.02 14.94
N ASN A 111 16.40 5.35 14.88
CA ASN A 111 15.62 6.22 15.73
C ASN A 111 14.38 6.80 15.02
N LYS A 112 13.93 6.19 13.92
CA LYS A 112 12.76 6.65 13.15
C LYS A 112 11.67 5.58 13.10
N LEU A 113 10.44 5.96 13.43
CA LEU A 113 9.23 5.19 13.15
C LEU A 113 8.66 5.63 11.81
N LYS A 114 8.51 4.69 10.88
CA LYS A 114 7.98 4.94 9.54
C LYS A 114 6.67 4.20 9.37
N ALA A 115 5.60 4.90 8.98
CA ALA A 115 4.45 4.25 8.39
C ALA A 115 4.85 3.74 7.00
N ILE A 116 4.58 2.47 6.70
CA ILE A 116 4.88 1.88 5.40
C ILE A 116 3.60 1.76 4.60
N GLU A 117 3.70 2.03 3.30
CA GLU A 117 2.59 1.81 2.40
C GLU A 117 2.36 0.32 2.23
N PRO A 118 1.09 -0.13 2.21
CA PRO A 118 0.76 -1.55 2.33
C PRO A 118 1.29 -2.39 1.16
N PHE A 119 1.52 -1.79 -0.01
CA PHE A 119 2.05 -2.45 -1.20
C PHE A 119 3.57 -2.68 -1.19
N LEU A 120 4.31 -2.08 -0.24
CA LEU A 120 5.75 -2.30 -0.11
C LEU A 120 6.06 -3.74 0.33
N GLY A 121 7.15 -4.28 -0.22
CA GLY A 121 7.64 -5.62 0.05
C GLY A 121 7.66 -6.52 -1.19
N SER A 122 7.82 -7.82 -0.95
CA SER A 122 7.91 -8.86 -1.96
C SER A 122 6.62 -9.68 -2.02
N TRP A 123 6.12 -9.91 -3.22
CA TRP A 123 4.82 -10.53 -3.48
C TRP A 123 4.97 -11.61 -4.53
N LYS A 124 4.91 -12.88 -4.11
CA LYS A 124 5.03 -14.03 -5.01
C LYS A 124 3.68 -14.33 -5.66
N LEU A 125 3.63 -14.49 -6.97
CA LEU A 125 2.40 -14.89 -7.65
C LEU A 125 1.89 -16.24 -7.11
N GLU A 126 0.61 -16.27 -6.73
CA GLU A 126 -0.09 -17.48 -6.29
C GLU A 126 -1.12 -17.94 -7.32
N THR A 127 -1.96 -17.02 -7.82
CA THR A 127 -2.99 -17.35 -8.82
C THR A 127 -3.11 -16.29 -9.90
N SER A 128 -3.57 -16.72 -11.08
CA SER A 128 -3.79 -15.86 -12.25
C SER A 128 -5.03 -16.34 -13.00
N LYS A 129 -5.93 -15.41 -13.35
CA LYS A 129 -7.18 -15.67 -14.07
C LYS A 129 -7.25 -14.75 -15.29
N ASN A 130 -7.60 -15.33 -16.44
CA ASN A 130 -7.83 -14.63 -17.70
C ASN A 130 -6.62 -13.86 -18.28
N PHE A 131 -5.40 -14.21 -17.86
CA PHE A 131 -4.20 -13.50 -18.29
C PHE A 131 -3.82 -13.75 -19.76
N ASP A 132 -4.08 -14.94 -20.31
CA ASP A 132 -3.85 -15.20 -21.75
C ASP A 132 -4.77 -14.34 -22.64
N GLU A 133 -6.04 -14.21 -22.27
CA GLU A 133 -7.01 -13.35 -22.95
C GLU A 133 -6.60 -11.87 -22.90
N LEU A 134 -6.15 -11.39 -21.74
CA LEU A 134 -5.58 -10.05 -21.60
C LEU A 134 -4.39 -9.84 -22.55
N MET A 135 -3.44 -10.77 -22.57
CA MET A 135 -2.26 -10.67 -23.43
C MET A 135 -2.64 -10.74 -24.92
N ARG A 136 -3.66 -11.53 -25.27
CA ARG A 136 -4.19 -11.58 -26.65
C ARG A 136 -4.80 -10.24 -27.07
N GLU A 137 -5.58 -9.61 -26.19
CA GLU A 137 -6.16 -8.28 -26.42
C GLU A 137 -5.09 -7.18 -26.57
N LEU A 138 -3.95 -7.34 -25.90
CA LEU A 138 -2.79 -6.48 -26.05
C LEU A 138 -1.95 -6.75 -27.31
N GLY A 139 -2.37 -7.70 -28.15
CA GLY A 139 -1.69 -8.05 -29.40
C GLY A 139 -0.48 -8.98 -29.22
N VAL A 140 -0.28 -9.57 -28.05
CA VAL A 140 0.85 -10.45 -27.76
C VAL A 140 0.69 -11.78 -28.49
N GLY A 141 1.71 -12.19 -29.26
CA GLY A 141 1.71 -13.43 -30.03
C GLY A 141 1.65 -14.70 -29.16
N LEU A 142 1.04 -15.77 -29.68
CA LEU A 142 0.75 -17.01 -28.93
C LEU A 142 1.97 -17.62 -28.22
N VAL A 143 3.14 -17.59 -28.87
CA VAL A 143 4.38 -18.13 -28.29
C VAL A 143 4.76 -17.37 -27.03
N THR A 144 4.81 -16.03 -27.09
CA THR A 144 5.11 -15.17 -25.94
C THR A 144 4.08 -15.35 -24.82
N ARG A 145 2.79 -15.45 -25.16
CA ARG A 145 1.74 -15.65 -24.13
C ARG A 145 1.90 -16.95 -23.36
N ARG A 146 2.24 -18.05 -24.04
CA ARG A 146 2.51 -19.35 -23.39
C ARG A 146 3.68 -19.26 -22.41
N ILE A 147 4.74 -18.56 -22.78
CA ILE A 147 5.88 -18.31 -21.88
C ILE A 147 5.41 -17.50 -20.67
N LEU A 148 4.76 -16.36 -20.88
CA LEU A 148 4.30 -15.47 -19.80
C LEU A 148 3.23 -16.09 -18.89
N ALA A 149 2.45 -17.06 -19.38
CA ALA A 149 1.50 -17.81 -18.56
C ALA A 149 2.18 -18.86 -17.66
N SER A 150 3.38 -19.32 -18.03
CA SER A 150 4.12 -20.35 -17.30
C SER A 150 5.02 -19.79 -16.18
N ILE A 151 5.29 -18.49 -16.19
CA ILE A 151 6.14 -17.84 -15.19
C ILE A 151 5.36 -17.47 -13.93
N ASN A 152 6.01 -17.68 -12.78
CA ASN A 152 5.53 -17.28 -11.46
C ASN A 152 6.44 -16.18 -10.88
N PRO A 153 6.30 -14.92 -11.34
CA PRO A 153 7.16 -13.84 -10.89
C PRO A 153 6.89 -13.47 -9.42
N THR A 154 7.93 -12.92 -8.79
CA THR A 154 7.86 -12.15 -7.55
C THR A 154 7.85 -10.67 -7.93
N LEU A 155 6.80 -9.96 -7.51
CA LEU A 155 6.70 -8.50 -7.60
C LEU A 155 7.29 -7.89 -6.33
N ILE A 156 8.29 -7.04 -6.47
CA ILE A 156 8.98 -6.35 -5.38
C ILE A 156 8.71 -4.87 -5.54
N VAL A 157 8.17 -4.23 -4.50
CA VAL A 157 7.93 -2.79 -4.47
C VAL A 157 8.72 -2.19 -3.32
N SER A 158 9.61 -1.24 -3.62
CA SER A 158 10.43 -0.54 -2.62
C SER A 158 10.28 0.96 -2.73
N SER A 159 10.29 1.64 -1.59
CA SER A 159 10.42 3.09 -1.53
C SER A 159 11.88 3.49 -1.70
N LEU A 160 12.13 4.52 -2.50
CA LEU A 160 13.43 5.17 -2.64
C LEU A 160 13.49 6.50 -1.86
N GLY A 161 12.40 6.87 -1.19
CA GLY A 161 12.23 8.15 -0.49
C GLY A 161 11.86 9.32 -1.42
N GLY A 162 11.30 10.39 -0.83
CA GLY A 162 10.91 11.62 -1.56
C GLY A 162 9.85 11.38 -2.64
N GLY A 163 8.84 10.57 -2.35
CA GLY A 163 7.80 10.15 -3.29
C GLY A 163 8.25 9.25 -4.44
N LYS A 164 9.51 8.78 -4.45
CA LYS A 164 10.04 7.86 -5.48
C LYS A 164 9.97 6.40 -5.03
N TYR A 165 9.72 5.53 -6.00
CA TYR A 165 9.56 4.09 -5.81
C TYR A 165 10.29 3.32 -6.90
N LYS A 166 10.56 2.06 -6.60
CA LYS A 166 11.03 1.08 -7.56
C LYS A 166 10.10 -0.12 -7.54
N MET A 167 9.65 -0.54 -8.72
CA MET A 167 8.90 -1.77 -8.90
C MET A 167 9.73 -2.72 -9.75
N ARG A 168 9.96 -3.93 -9.25
CA ARG A 168 10.71 -4.99 -9.91
C ARG A 168 9.84 -6.24 -10.01
N SER A 169 9.75 -6.83 -11.19
CA SER A 169 9.15 -8.15 -11.40
C SER A 169 10.25 -9.13 -11.76
N GLU A 170 10.51 -10.10 -10.89
CA GLU A 170 11.60 -11.07 -11.01
C GLU A 170 11.06 -12.49 -11.20
N SER A 171 11.63 -13.24 -12.15
CA SER A 171 11.36 -14.65 -12.37
C SER A 171 12.64 -15.36 -12.78
N ALA A 172 12.64 -16.70 -12.81
CA ALA A 172 13.79 -17.47 -13.27
C ALA A 172 14.22 -17.16 -14.72
N PHE A 173 13.33 -16.56 -15.53
CA PHE A 173 13.55 -16.31 -16.95
C PHE A 173 13.87 -14.86 -17.29
N LYS A 174 13.21 -13.91 -16.63
CA LYS A 174 13.33 -12.47 -16.92
C LYS A 174 13.08 -11.66 -15.65
N THR A 175 13.89 -10.63 -15.48
CA THR A 175 13.70 -9.57 -14.50
C THR A 175 13.43 -8.27 -15.24
N THR A 176 12.42 -7.54 -14.80
CA THR A 176 12.09 -6.19 -15.30
C THR A 176 11.99 -5.28 -14.10
N GLU A 177 12.43 -4.03 -14.24
CA GLU A 177 12.29 -3.03 -13.19
C GLU A 177 12.13 -1.64 -13.77
N PHE A 178 11.43 -0.78 -13.04
CA PHE A 178 11.32 0.64 -13.34
C PHE A 178 11.24 1.44 -12.03
N GLU A 179 11.65 2.70 -12.11
CA GLU A 179 11.50 3.67 -11.04
C GLU A 179 10.42 4.68 -11.43
N PHE A 180 9.62 5.10 -10.46
CA PHE A 180 8.53 6.04 -10.70
C PHE A 180 8.35 6.98 -9.52
N LYS A 181 7.78 8.15 -9.78
CA LYS A 181 7.25 9.06 -8.76
C LYS A 181 5.74 9.10 -8.89
N LEU A 182 5.04 9.08 -7.75
CA LEU A 182 3.58 9.08 -7.76
C LEU A 182 3.04 10.32 -8.48
N GLY A 183 2.10 10.12 -9.41
CA GLY A 183 1.47 11.17 -10.21
C GLY A 183 2.32 11.69 -11.38
N GLU A 184 3.54 11.23 -11.56
CA GLU A 184 4.40 11.64 -12.68
C GLU A 184 4.42 10.57 -13.78
N GLU A 185 4.31 11.03 -15.04
CA GLU A 185 4.39 10.15 -16.22
C GLU A 185 5.85 9.73 -16.48
N PHE A 186 6.06 8.47 -16.86
CA PHE A 186 7.37 7.94 -17.24
C PHE A 186 7.24 6.91 -18.38
N GLU A 187 8.34 6.64 -19.07
CA GLU A 187 8.41 5.57 -20.07
C GLU A 187 8.67 4.22 -19.39
N GLU A 188 7.84 3.22 -19.70
CA GLU A 188 7.94 1.86 -19.16
C GLU A 188 8.06 0.86 -20.32
N GLU A 189 9.06 -0.04 -20.25
CA GLU A 189 9.04 -1.27 -21.05
C GLU A 189 8.30 -2.36 -20.26
N THR A 190 7.15 -2.79 -20.76
CA THR A 190 6.34 -3.83 -20.12
C THR A 190 7.00 -5.20 -20.26
N LEU A 191 6.57 -6.18 -19.46
CA LEU A 191 7.13 -7.54 -19.47
C LEU A 191 7.05 -8.20 -20.87
N ASP A 192 5.99 -7.90 -21.60
CA ASP A 192 5.73 -8.36 -22.97
C ASP A 192 6.41 -7.51 -24.07
N GLY A 193 7.25 -6.54 -23.68
CA GLY A 193 8.12 -5.77 -24.58
C GLY A 193 7.48 -4.56 -25.23
N ARG A 194 6.30 -4.12 -24.78
CA ARG A 194 5.69 -2.87 -25.25
C ARG A 194 6.36 -1.70 -24.54
N ILE A 195 6.64 -0.63 -25.29
CA ILE A 195 6.99 0.67 -24.71
C ILE A 195 5.69 1.43 -24.50
N VAL A 196 5.41 1.81 -23.26
CA VAL A 196 4.19 2.52 -22.86
C VAL A 196 4.55 3.77 -22.06
N ARG A 197 3.65 4.75 -22.03
CA ARG A 197 3.71 5.85 -21.06
C ARG A 197 2.86 5.49 -19.85
N SER A 198 3.51 5.44 -18.70
CA SER A 198 2.90 4.98 -17.46
C SER A 198 2.78 6.09 -16.45
N THR A 199 1.66 6.10 -15.72
CA THR A 199 1.48 6.95 -14.54
C THR A 199 0.96 6.08 -13.41
N ILE A 200 1.56 6.21 -12.23
CA ILE A 200 1.17 5.46 -11.04
C ILE A 200 0.69 6.44 -9.97
N THR A 201 -0.50 6.20 -9.43
CA THR A 201 -1.10 7.01 -8.36
C THR A 201 -1.61 6.12 -7.24
N ILE A 202 -1.83 6.71 -6.08
CA ILE A 202 -2.56 6.07 -4.99
C ILE A 202 -3.93 6.74 -4.91
N ASP A 203 -4.98 5.95 -5.03
CA ASP A 203 -6.36 6.35 -4.83
C ASP A 203 -6.93 5.51 -3.69
N GLY A 204 -6.95 6.10 -2.49
CA GLY A 204 -7.27 5.38 -1.26
C GLY A 204 -6.31 4.24 -0.94
N ASN A 205 -6.84 3.02 -0.87
CA ASN A 205 -6.05 1.80 -0.62
C ASN A 205 -5.57 1.13 -1.92
N THR A 206 -5.83 1.75 -3.08
CA THR A 206 -5.55 1.17 -4.39
C THR A 206 -4.36 1.88 -5.02
N LEU A 207 -3.30 1.12 -5.31
CA LEU A 207 -2.21 1.59 -6.18
C LEU A 207 -2.66 1.41 -7.62
N LYS A 208 -2.97 2.51 -8.28
CA LYS A 208 -3.45 2.57 -9.66
C LYS A 208 -2.29 2.82 -10.60
N GLN A 209 -2.23 2.08 -11.70
CA GLN A 209 -1.28 2.30 -12.78
C GLN A 209 -2.06 2.37 -14.09
N VAL A 210 -1.82 3.43 -14.86
CA VAL A 210 -2.37 3.61 -16.20
C VAL A 210 -1.22 3.51 -17.19
N GLN A 211 -1.29 2.57 -18.12
CA GLN A 211 -0.33 2.40 -19.21
C GLN A 211 -0.97 2.84 -20.53
N VAL A 212 -0.40 3.83 -21.19
CA VAL A 212 -0.90 4.38 -22.47
C VAL A 212 0.07 4.03 -23.60
N ALA A 213 -0.45 3.28 -24.58
CA ALA A 213 0.19 3.06 -25.88
C ALA A 213 -0.90 3.03 -26.97
N ASN A 214 -0.95 2.00 -27.83
CA ASN A 214 -2.03 1.82 -28.79
C ASN A 214 -3.39 1.57 -28.10
N ASN A 215 -3.36 0.81 -27.01
CA ASN A 215 -4.49 0.60 -26.09
C ASN A 215 -4.10 1.14 -24.71
N THR A 216 -5.08 1.64 -23.95
CA THR A 216 -4.89 1.99 -22.54
C THR A 216 -5.15 0.78 -21.66
N THR A 217 -4.17 0.42 -20.83
CA THR A 217 -4.32 -0.63 -19.81
C THR A 217 -4.42 0.01 -18.44
N TYR A 218 -5.45 -0.35 -17.69
CA TYR A 218 -5.63 0.05 -16.29
C TYR A 218 -5.22 -1.11 -15.39
N ILE A 219 -4.40 -0.84 -14.39
CA ILE A 219 -3.89 -1.84 -13.45
C ILE A 219 -4.13 -1.34 -12.03
N ASP A 220 -5.08 -1.95 -11.34
CA ASP A 220 -5.39 -1.66 -9.94
C ASP A 220 -4.75 -2.71 -9.04
N ARG A 221 -4.08 -2.28 -7.98
CA ARG A 221 -3.47 -3.14 -6.97
C ARG A 221 -4.01 -2.81 -5.59
N VAL A 222 -4.60 -3.81 -4.93
CA VAL A 222 -5.16 -3.69 -3.57
C VAL A 222 -4.51 -4.73 -2.67
N VAL A 223 -4.10 -4.30 -1.48
CA VAL A 223 -3.58 -5.18 -0.43
C VAL A 223 -4.67 -5.48 0.58
N GLU A 224 -4.91 -6.77 0.80
CA GLU A 224 -5.83 -7.30 1.81
C GLU A 224 -5.07 -8.34 2.65
N GLY A 225 -4.60 -7.93 3.83
CA GLY A 225 -3.77 -8.78 4.68
C GLY A 225 -2.45 -9.16 4.02
N ASN A 226 -2.23 -10.45 3.77
CA ASN A 226 -1.03 -10.96 3.10
C ASN A 226 -1.21 -11.16 1.59
N LYS A 227 -2.32 -10.70 1.00
CA LYS A 227 -2.59 -10.83 -0.43
C LYS A 227 -2.53 -9.48 -1.14
N LEU A 228 -1.85 -9.43 -2.28
CA LEU A 228 -1.88 -8.34 -3.24
C LEU A 228 -2.69 -8.79 -4.46
N LYS A 229 -3.89 -8.24 -4.61
CA LYS A 229 -4.75 -8.45 -5.76
C LYS A 229 -4.44 -7.42 -6.82
N THR A 230 -4.04 -7.88 -8.01
CA THR A 230 -3.81 -7.05 -9.20
C THR A 230 -4.91 -7.30 -10.23
N ILE A 231 -5.59 -6.25 -10.67
CA ILE A 231 -6.66 -6.30 -11.65
C ILE A 231 -6.21 -5.51 -12.88
N PHE A 232 -6.15 -6.17 -14.02
CA PHE A 232 -5.82 -5.58 -15.31
C PHE A 232 -7.11 -5.40 -16.11
N THR A 233 -7.29 -4.24 -16.73
CA THR A 233 -8.42 -3.94 -17.62
C THR A 233 -7.93 -3.29 -18.91
N VAL A 234 -8.30 -3.86 -20.05
CA VAL A 234 -8.08 -3.27 -21.39
C VAL A 234 -9.27 -3.61 -22.28
N ASN A 235 -9.86 -2.62 -22.94
CA ASN A 235 -11.00 -2.79 -23.85
C ASN A 235 -12.14 -3.69 -23.31
N GLY A 236 -12.40 -3.63 -22.00
CA GLY A 236 -13.41 -4.47 -21.32
C GLY A 236 -12.94 -5.88 -20.94
N VAL A 237 -11.78 -6.33 -21.41
CA VAL A 237 -11.14 -7.58 -20.95
C VAL A 237 -10.54 -7.36 -19.57
N VAL A 238 -10.94 -8.19 -18.60
CA VAL A 238 -10.46 -8.15 -17.22
C VAL A 238 -9.64 -9.40 -16.90
N SER A 239 -8.46 -9.21 -16.31
CA SER A 239 -7.61 -10.28 -15.77
C SER A 239 -7.30 -9.99 -14.31
N THR A 240 -7.24 -11.02 -13.48
CA THR A 240 -6.92 -10.88 -12.04
C THR A 240 -5.77 -11.79 -11.66
N ARG A 241 -4.79 -11.24 -10.93
CA ARG A 241 -3.66 -11.98 -10.37
C ARG A 241 -3.62 -11.76 -8.86
N ILE A 242 -3.42 -12.82 -8.10
CA ILE A 242 -3.23 -12.76 -6.64
C ILE A 242 -1.78 -13.12 -6.35
N HIS A 243 -1.11 -12.26 -5.59
CA HIS A 243 0.21 -12.52 -5.06
C HIS A 243 0.12 -12.63 -3.53
N VAL A 244 1.01 -13.41 -2.93
CA VAL A 244 1.13 -13.57 -1.48
C VAL A 244 2.44 -12.94 -1.03
N LYS A 245 2.39 -12.22 0.11
CA LYS A 245 3.56 -11.58 0.71
C LYS A 245 4.58 -12.65 1.14
N ILE A 246 5.87 -12.42 0.84
CA ILE A 246 7.00 -13.28 1.23
C ILE A 246 8.09 -12.48 1.95
#